data_AF-A0A560P8W8-F1
#
_entry.id   AF-A0A560P8W8-F1
#
_cell.length_a   1.000
_cell.length_b   1.000
_cell.length_c   1.000
_cell.angle_alpha   90.00
_cell.angle_beta   90.00
_cell.angle_gamma   90.00
#
_symmetry.space_group_name_H-M   'P 1'
#
loop_
_entity.id
_entity.type
_entity.pdbx_description
1 polymer ?
#
loop_
_entity_poly.entity_id
_entity_poly.type
_entity_poly.pdbx_seq_one_letter_code
_entity_poly.pdbx_strand_id
1 'polypeptide(L)'
;MKTVISLVTFCVACHATADMQKIQYSYDDSDAEYSLVSFVESGTAIQAIVQREGAYFTSYTKVELDCANRNARHTGMYNSLEGLENVQFDQMQERIVEGSIAGEVGKMLCKGTTLSASQADNPPAEEQTDDRT
;
A
#
# COMPACT_ATOMS: atom_id res chain seq x y z
N MET A 1 42.51 47.44 7.73
CA MET A 1 41.43 46.72 8.44
C MET A 1 40.77 45.79 7.44
N LYS A 2 40.79 44.47 7.66
CA LYS A 2 40.19 43.46 6.77
C LYS A 2 38.83 43.06 7.33
N THR A 3 37.75 43.39 6.62
CA THR A 3 36.37 43.00 6.96
C THR A 3 36.16 41.54 6.54
N VAL A 4 35.91 40.68 7.53
CA VAL A 4 35.51 39.28 7.33
C VAL A 4 33.98 39.26 7.26
N ILE A 5 33.43 38.98 6.09
CA ILE A 5 31.98 38.83 5.89
C ILE A 5 31.65 37.36 6.18
N SER A 6 31.06 37.12 7.35
CA SER A 6 30.56 35.81 7.76
C SER A 6 29.18 35.59 7.12
N LEU A 7 29.08 34.66 6.16
CA LEU A 7 27.82 34.20 5.59
C LEU A 7 27.18 33.19 6.55
N VAL A 8 26.16 33.63 7.30
CA VAL A 8 25.29 32.75 8.06
C VAL A 8 24.25 32.17 7.09
N THR A 9 24.49 30.94 6.63
CA THR A 9 23.53 30.20 5.82
C THR A 9 22.38 29.72 6.72
N PHE A 10 21.25 30.40 6.67
CA PHE A 10 19.99 29.91 7.22
C PHE A 10 19.50 28.74 6.34
N CYS A 11 19.77 27.50 6.77
CA CYS A 11 19.10 26.33 6.21
C CYS A 11 17.64 26.34 6.67
N VAL A 12 16.75 26.88 5.82
CA VAL A 12 15.31 26.65 5.92
C VAL A 12 15.07 25.19 5.54
N ALA A 13 14.94 24.32 6.54
CA ALA A 13 14.46 22.96 6.33
C ALA A 13 12.96 23.03 5.97
N CYS A 14 12.68 23.08 4.66
CA CYS A 14 11.34 22.85 4.12
C CYS A 14 10.89 21.45 4.57
N HIS A 15 10.01 21.39 5.56
CA HIS A 15 9.24 20.18 5.83
C HIS A 15 8.22 20.09 4.71
N ALA A 16 8.59 19.38 3.63
CA ALA A 16 7.62 19.01 2.60
C ALA A 16 6.60 18.09 3.29
N THR A 17 5.44 18.65 3.65
CA THR A 17 4.26 17.86 3.96
C THR A 17 3.91 17.11 2.68
N ALA A 18 4.26 15.83 2.62
CA ALA A 18 3.81 14.98 1.53
C ALA A 18 2.28 15.03 1.52
N ASP A 19 1.73 15.58 0.44
CA ASP A 19 0.28 15.72 0.28
C ASP A 19 -0.33 14.31 0.28
N MET A 20 -1.27 14.06 1.20
CA MET A 20 -1.91 12.75 1.31
C MET A 20 -2.75 12.53 0.07
N GLN A 21 -2.45 11.48 -0.69
CA GLN A 21 -3.14 11.21 -1.95
C GLN A 21 -4.42 10.44 -1.67
N LYS A 22 -5.58 11.02 -2.01
CA LYS A 22 -6.87 10.33 -1.87
C LYS A 22 -6.90 9.04 -2.70
N ILE A 23 -7.36 7.96 -2.08
CA ILE A 23 -7.58 6.67 -2.71
C ILE A 23 -9.07 6.56 -3.06
N GLN A 24 -9.36 6.33 -4.34
CA GLN A 24 -10.72 6.09 -4.78
C GLN A 24 -11.12 4.66 -4.45
N TYR A 25 -11.63 4.46 -3.23
CA TYR A 25 -12.04 3.15 -2.73
C TYR A 25 -13.40 3.29 -2.04
N SER A 26 -14.40 2.58 -2.55
CA SER A 26 -15.74 2.53 -1.98
C SER A 26 -16.00 1.11 -1.51
N TYR A 27 -15.93 0.90 -0.20
CA TYR A 27 -16.22 -0.38 0.43
C TYR A 27 -17.39 -0.21 1.40
N ASP A 28 -18.41 -1.05 1.19
CA ASP A 28 -19.54 -1.25 2.10
C ASP A 28 -20.38 0.01 2.39
N ASP A 29 -20.61 0.85 1.37
CA ASP A 29 -21.40 2.10 1.47
C ASP A 29 -21.01 3.01 2.65
N SER A 30 -19.80 2.84 3.20
CA SER A 30 -19.30 3.67 4.29
C SER A 30 -18.86 5.01 3.72
N ASP A 31 -19.30 6.11 4.32
CA ASP A 31 -18.80 7.48 4.04
C ASP A 31 -17.33 7.66 4.47
N ALA A 32 -16.56 6.57 4.53
CA ALA A 32 -15.17 6.58 4.94
C ALA A 32 -14.28 6.99 3.76
N GLU A 33 -13.40 7.96 4.01
CA GLU A 33 -12.39 8.37 3.06
C GLU A 33 -11.10 7.58 3.28
N TYR A 34 -10.43 7.24 2.18
CA TYR A 34 -9.15 6.53 2.20
C TYR A 34 -8.08 7.39 1.57
N SER A 35 -6.90 7.41 2.17
CA SER A 35 -5.77 8.22 1.71
C SER A 35 -4.46 7.48 1.86
N LEU A 36 -3.59 7.59 0.86
CA LEU A 36 -2.21 7.16 0.94
C LEU A 36 -1.41 8.21 1.73
N VAL A 37 -0.91 7.80 2.90
CA VAL A 37 -0.13 8.68 3.79
C VAL A 37 1.32 8.75 3.34
N SER A 38 1.91 7.59 3.08
CA SER A 38 3.30 7.47 2.66
C SER A 38 3.53 6.12 2.00
N PHE A 39 4.62 6.00 1.25
CA PHE A 39 5.11 4.73 0.76
C PHE A 39 6.63 4.74 0.69
N VAL A 40 7.22 3.55 0.77
CA VAL A 40 8.64 3.30 0.58
C VAL A 40 8.81 2.06 -0.29
N GLU A 41 9.78 2.12 -1.21
CA GLU A 41 10.19 0.95 -1.98
C GLU A 41 11.22 0.17 -1.15
N SER A 42 10.98 -1.13 -0.93
CA SER A 42 11.83 -2.02 -0.16
C SER A 42 12.16 -3.27 -0.96
N GLY A 43 13.29 -3.23 -1.66
CA GLY A 43 13.68 -4.31 -2.58
C GLY A 43 12.70 -4.42 -3.75
N THR A 44 12.03 -5.57 -3.87
CA THR A 44 11.03 -5.84 -4.92
C THR A 44 9.60 -5.49 -4.50
N ALA A 45 9.39 -5.10 -3.25
CA ALA A 45 8.07 -4.79 -2.70
C ALA A 45 7.93 -3.29 -2.40
N ILE A 46 6.69 -2.80 -2.43
CA ILE A 46 6.34 -1.44 -2.03
C ILE A 46 5.56 -1.52 -0.72
N GLN A 47 6.03 -0.84 0.33
CA GLN A 47 5.29 -0.72 1.59
C GLN A 47 4.62 0.64 1.64
N ALA A 48 3.30 0.65 1.77
CA ALA A 48 2.46 1.82 1.82
C ALA A 48 1.72 1.91 3.16
N ILE A 49 1.50 3.12 3.65
CA ILE A 49 0.60 3.39 4.77
C ILE A 49 -0.67 4.01 4.24
N VAL A 50 -1.80 3.37 4.54
CA VAL A 50 -3.14 3.82 4.18
C VAL A 50 -3.83 4.33 5.43
N GLN A 51 -4.37 5.54 5.35
CA GLN A 51 -5.32 6.08 6.31
C GLN A 51 -6.73 5.76 5.84
N ARG A 52 -7.57 5.33 6.76
CA ARG A 52 -9.03 5.32 6.65
C ARG A 52 -9.61 6.30 7.66
N GLU A 53 -10.36 7.27 7.19
CA GLU A 53 -11.11 8.24 7.99
C GLU A 53 -12.60 7.93 7.89
N GLY A 54 -13.18 7.37 8.94
CA GLY A 54 -14.62 7.12 9.01
C GLY A 54 -15.31 8.03 10.03
N ALA A 55 -16.65 8.00 10.06
CA ALA A 55 -17.46 8.85 10.93
C ALA A 55 -17.09 8.79 12.43
N TYR A 56 -16.57 7.65 12.91
CA TYR A 56 -16.29 7.42 14.33
C TYR A 56 -14.81 7.34 14.68
N PHE A 57 -13.94 6.97 13.74
CA PHE A 57 -12.51 6.80 14.00
C PHE A 57 -11.68 6.91 12.73
N THR A 58 -10.45 7.36 12.94
CA THR A 58 -9.38 7.28 11.95
C THR A 58 -8.50 6.07 12.28
N SER A 59 -8.11 5.33 11.25
CA SER A 59 -7.22 4.18 11.38
C SER A 59 -6.17 4.18 10.29
N TYR A 60 -5.06 3.51 10.57
CA TYR A 60 -3.90 3.38 9.70
C TYR A 60 -3.57 1.91 9.53
N THR A 61 -3.28 1.50 8.30
CA THR A 61 -2.88 0.13 7.96
C THR A 61 -1.66 0.20 7.07
N LYS A 62 -0.68 -0.68 7.30
CA LYS A 62 0.43 -0.86 6.38
C LYS A 62 0.10 -1.97 5.39
N VAL A 63 0.36 -1.72 4.12
CA VAL A 63 0.17 -2.67 3.02
C VAL A 63 1.53 -2.87 2.35
N GLU A 64 1.96 -4.11 2.19
CA GLU A 64 3.10 -4.44 1.36
C GLU A 64 2.59 -5.03 0.04
N LEU A 65 3.09 -4.50 -1.07
CA LEU A 65 2.68 -4.87 -2.42
C LEU A 65 3.87 -5.50 -3.14
N ASP A 66 3.70 -6.73 -3.59
CA ASP A 66 4.53 -7.35 -4.62
C ASP A 66 3.84 -7.16 -5.97
N CYS A 67 4.21 -6.08 -6.67
CA CYS A 67 3.63 -5.74 -7.97
C CYS A 67 3.94 -6.78 -9.06
N ALA A 68 5.03 -7.56 -8.92
CA ALA A 68 5.44 -8.55 -9.90
C ALA A 68 4.60 -9.83 -9.77
N ASN A 69 4.46 -10.33 -8.54
CA ASN A 69 3.68 -11.54 -8.24
C ASN A 69 2.20 -11.25 -7.99
N ARG A 70 1.80 -9.97 -7.96
CA ARG A 70 0.44 -9.48 -7.69
C ARG A 70 -0.10 -9.99 -6.36
N ASN A 71 0.73 -9.96 -5.33
CA ASN A 71 0.36 -10.32 -3.97
C ASN A 71 0.49 -9.12 -3.03
N ALA A 72 -0.34 -9.10 -2.00
CA ALA A 72 -0.29 -8.12 -0.94
C ALA A 72 -0.24 -8.79 0.43
N ARG A 73 0.37 -8.09 1.38
CA ARG A 73 0.26 -8.38 2.81
C ARG A 73 -0.24 -7.16 3.53
N HIS A 74 -1.04 -7.39 4.56
CA HIS A 74 -1.59 -6.33 5.39
C HIS A 74 -1.05 -6.46 6.81
N THR A 75 -1.14 -5.36 7.52
CA THR A 75 -1.12 -5.35 8.98
C THR A 75 -2.55 -5.26 9.50
N GLY A 76 -2.72 -5.34 10.82
CA GLY A 76 -3.94 -4.86 11.46
C GLY A 76 -4.17 -3.35 11.25
N MET A 77 -5.32 -2.89 11.75
CA MET A 77 -5.68 -1.47 11.82
C MET A 77 -5.17 -0.87 13.14
N TYR A 78 -4.53 0.29 13.05
CA TYR A 78 -3.97 1.01 14.20
C TYR A 78 -4.56 2.43 14.26
N ASN A 79 -4.66 3.00 15.46
CA ASN A 79 -5.21 4.33 15.67
C ASN A 79 -4.18 5.47 15.52
N SER A 80 -2.91 5.15 15.28
CA SER A 80 -1.83 6.12 15.08
C SER A 80 -0.74 5.59 14.15
N LEU A 81 0.06 6.50 13.58
CA LEU A 81 1.25 6.14 12.80
C LEU A 81 2.35 5.51 13.66
N GLU A 82 2.50 5.96 14.90
CA GLU A 82 3.43 5.36 15.88
C GLU A 82 3.10 3.88 16.12
N GLY A 83 1.81 3.55 16.13
CA GLY A 83 1.33 2.17 16.22
C GLY A 83 1.80 1.27 15.06
N LEU A 84 2.29 1.82 13.95
CA LEU A 84 2.78 1.09 12.77
C LEU A 84 4.31 0.94 12.72
N GLU A 85 5.07 1.48 13.66
CA GLU A 85 6.54 1.46 13.56
C GLU A 85 7.12 0.05 13.66
N ASN A 86 6.59 -0.77 14.58
CA ASN A 86 7.16 -2.09 14.91
C ASN A 86 6.22 -3.26 14.56
N VAL A 87 5.22 -3.01 13.73
CA VAL A 87 4.24 -4.04 13.34
C VAL A 87 4.83 -4.95 12.28
N GLN A 88 4.51 -6.24 12.41
CA GLN A 88 4.85 -7.23 11.40
C GLN A 88 3.65 -7.42 10.47
N PHE A 89 3.94 -7.67 9.21
CA PHE A 89 2.92 -8.11 8.26
C PHE A 89 2.40 -9.48 8.64
N ASP A 90 1.14 -9.72 8.33
CA ASP A 90 0.56 -11.04 8.43
C ASP A 90 1.37 -12.03 7.56
N GLN A 91 1.46 -13.28 8.03
CA GLN A 91 2.20 -14.32 7.30
C GLN A 91 1.49 -14.75 6.01
N MET A 92 0.18 -14.52 5.94
CA MET A 92 -0.62 -14.82 4.77
C MET A 92 -0.46 -13.72 3.72
N GLN A 93 -0.27 -14.13 2.48
CA GLN A 93 -0.32 -13.26 1.32
C GLN A 93 -1.68 -13.42 0.66
N GLU A 94 -2.26 -12.30 0.26
CA GLU A 94 -3.50 -12.26 -0.50
C GLU A 94 -3.20 -11.83 -1.93
N ARG A 95 -3.95 -12.34 -2.90
CA ARG A 95 -3.83 -11.86 -4.27
C ARG A 95 -4.36 -10.43 -4.34
N ILE A 96 -3.67 -9.56 -5.08
CA ILE A 96 -4.16 -8.22 -5.39
C ILE A 96 -5.35 -8.37 -6.35
N VAL A 97 -6.54 -8.07 -5.85
CA VAL A 97 -7.79 -8.07 -6.62
C VAL A 97 -8.23 -6.64 -6.88
N GLU A 98 -8.76 -6.38 -8.07
CA GLU A 98 -9.34 -5.08 -8.41
C GLU A 98 -10.51 -4.74 -7.49
N GLY A 99 -10.60 -3.48 -7.06
CA GLY A 99 -11.63 -3.03 -6.14
C GLY A 99 -11.39 -3.42 -4.68
N SER A 100 -10.24 -4.03 -4.34
CA SER A 100 -9.75 -4.13 -2.96
C SER A 100 -8.85 -2.93 -2.63
N ILE A 101 -8.63 -2.64 -1.34
CA ILE A 101 -7.73 -1.54 -0.95
C ILE A 101 -6.31 -1.75 -1.49
N ALA A 102 -5.79 -2.98 -1.48
CA ALA A 102 -4.50 -3.30 -2.08
C ALA A 102 -4.50 -3.11 -3.60
N GLY A 103 -5.62 -3.43 -4.27
CA GLY A 103 -5.82 -3.16 -5.69
C GLY A 103 -5.74 -1.68 -6.03
N GLU A 104 -6.46 -0.84 -5.29
CA GLU A 104 -6.49 0.60 -5.53
C GLU A 104 -5.17 1.29 -5.19
N VAL A 105 -4.50 0.90 -4.11
CA VAL A 105 -3.13 1.36 -3.81
C VAL A 105 -2.15 0.85 -4.88
N GLY A 106 -2.30 -0.39 -5.33
CA GLY A 106 -1.51 -0.98 -6.40
C GLY A 106 -1.61 -0.20 -7.71
N LYS A 107 -2.81 0.25 -8.11
CA LYS A 107 -3.00 1.09 -9.31
C LYS A 107 -2.20 2.39 -9.23
N MET A 108 -2.04 2.95 -8.03
CA MET A 108 -1.28 4.19 -7.82
C MET A 108 0.24 3.97 -7.81
N LEU A 109 0.69 2.87 -7.19
CA LEU A 109 2.11 2.67 -6.88
C LEU A 109 2.82 1.72 -7.85
N CYS A 110 2.14 0.71 -8.37
CA CYS A 110 2.69 -0.25 -9.33
C CYS A 110 2.70 0.35 -10.75
N LYS A 111 3.59 1.31 -11.01
CA LYS A 111 3.73 1.95 -12.33
C LYS A 111 4.10 0.92 -13.40
N GLY A 112 3.27 0.79 -14.44
CA GLY A 112 3.55 -0.04 -15.62
C GLY A 112 3.09 -1.50 -15.55
N THR A 113 2.44 -1.92 -14.48
CA THR A 113 1.75 -3.22 -14.42
C THR A 113 0.25 -2.98 -14.51
N THR A 114 -0.35 -3.35 -15.63
CA THR A 114 -1.81 -3.42 -15.76
C THR A 114 -2.30 -4.51 -14.80
N LEU A 115 -2.76 -4.09 -13.62
CA LEU A 115 -3.44 -4.92 -12.63
C LEU A 115 -4.85 -5.29 -13.14
N SER A 116 -4.94 -5.92 -14.30
CA SER A 116 -6.18 -6.53 -14.77
C SER A 116 -6.30 -7.92 -14.16
N ALA A 117 -7.27 -8.08 -13.27
CA ALA A 117 -7.69 -9.38 -12.74
C ALA A 117 -8.49 -10.12 -13.83
N SER A 118 -7.79 -10.71 -14.78
CA SER A 118 -8.40 -11.62 -15.77
C SER A 118 -7.45 -12.78 -16.05
N GLN A 119 -7.10 -13.52 -15.00
CA GLN A 119 -6.81 -14.92 -15.13
C GLN A 119 -7.72 -15.64 -14.14
N ALA A 120 -8.79 -16.23 -14.67
CA ALA A 120 -9.53 -17.26 -13.97
C ALA A 120 -8.51 -18.29 -13.49
N ASP A 121 -8.53 -18.61 -12.20
CA ASP A 121 -7.90 -19.81 -11.68
C ASP A 121 -8.55 -20.98 -12.41
N ASN A 122 -7.96 -21.42 -13.52
CA ASN A 122 -8.19 -22.77 -14.01
C ASN A 122 -7.46 -23.67 -13.02
N PRO A 123 -8.16 -24.48 -12.20
CA PRO A 123 -7.49 -25.54 -11.48
C PRO A 123 -6.78 -26.43 -12.52
N PRO A 124 -5.59 -26.98 -12.22
CA PRO A 124 -4.95 -27.93 -13.12
C PRO A 124 -5.93 -29.09 -13.34
N ALA A 125 -6.20 -29.39 -14.60
CA ALA A 125 -7.00 -30.54 -14.98
C ALA A 125 -6.39 -31.78 -14.33
N GLU A 126 -7.13 -32.40 -13.41
CA GLU A 126 -6.79 -33.72 -12.91
C GLU A 126 -6.70 -34.65 -14.11
N GLU A 127 -5.51 -35.22 -14.31
CA GLU A 127 -5.24 -36.28 -15.26
C GLU A 127 -6.15 -37.46 -14.90
N GLN A 128 -7.26 -37.63 -15.63
CA GLN A 128 -8.07 -38.85 -15.57
C GLN A 128 -7.19 -40.00 -16.02
N THR A 129 -6.62 -40.72 -15.06
CA THR A 129 -6.07 -42.05 -15.28
C THR A 129 -7.26 -42.98 -15.49
N ASP A 130 -7.52 -43.28 -16.75
CA ASP A 130 -8.39 -44.34 -17.26
C ASP A 130 -7.89 -45.69 -16.73
N ASP A 131 -8.37 -46.13 -15.56
CA ASP A 131 -8.10 -47.47 -15.06
C ASP A 131 -9.15 -48.45 -15.59
N ARG A 132 -8.79 -49.05 -16.72
CA ARG A 132 -9.45 -50.19 -17.32
C ARG A 132 -9.05 -51.45 -16.55
N THR A 133 -9.94 -51.95 -15.68
CA THR A 133 -9.98 -53.38 -15.31
C THR A 133 -11.42 -53.87 -15.16
#